data_AF-A0AA89BPP4-F1
#
_entry.id   AF-A0AA89BPP4-F1
#
_cell.length_a   1.000
_cell.length_b   1.000
_cell.length_c   1.000
_cell.angle_alpha   90.00
_cell.angle_beta   90.00
_cell.angle_gamma   90.00
#
_symmetry.space_group_name_H-M   'P 1'
#
loop_
_entity.id
_entity.type
_entity.pdbx_description
1 polymer ?
#
loop_
_entity_poly.entity_id
_entity_poly.type
_entity_poly.pdbx_seq_one_letter_code
_entity_poly.pdbx_strand_id
1 'polypeptide(L)'
;MGDYLRASNMRETSVWASEVEIFASAHFLRTDIYVYSHVGSNDVWLKHSGQFVEPNLAVSEHAINLQHTHGNHYDIILNVISKKQIDAKEKDKIRKREKRTDENFRRKEREDKFRKRHCNGYREQEKERKSKTMDRESEKLAKQLKRKSAEYKAKEKENKLSTMDRESEKLSKQLKRKSELNKSKRKK
;
A
#
# COMPACT_ATOMS: atom_id res chain seq x y z
N MET A 1 -16.70 -23.35 12.64
CA MET A 1 -17.11 -22.15 13.39
C MET A 1 -15.96 -21.51 14.18
N GLY A 2 -15.10 -22.29 14.86
CA GLY A 2 -14.01 -21.74 15.70
C GLY A 2 -12.96 -20.92 14.94
N ASP A 3 -12.58 -21.31 13.72
CA ASP A 3 -11.55 -20.59 12.95
C ASP A 3 -12.02 -19.22 12.45
N TYR A 4 -13.30 -19.09 12.07
CA TYR A 4 -13.86 -17.81 11.63
C TYR A 4 -13.86 -16.79 12.76
N LEU A 5 -14.34 -17.18 13.95
CA LEU A 5 -14.38 -16.29 15.12
C LEU A 5 -13.00 -15.79 15.53
N ARG A 6 -11.96 -16.62 15.37
CA ARG A 6 -10.56 -16.24 15.63
C ARG A 6 -9.99 -15.34 14.53
N ALA A 7 -10.39 -15.53 13.27
CA ALA A 7 -9.90 -14.75 12.15
C ALA A 7 -10.59 -13.38 12.01
N SER A 8 -11.89 -13.29 12.34
CA SER A 8 -12.70 -12.07 12.19
C SER A 8 -12.68 -11.17 13.42
N ASN A 9 -12.16 -11.66 14.56
CA ASN A 9 -12.21 -10.99 15.85
C ASN A 9 -13.63 -10.57 16.29
N MET A 10 -14.69 -11.19 15.76
CA MET A 10 -16.08 -10.78 16.06
C MET A 10 -16.46 -10.88 17.54
N ARG A 11 -15.70 -11.63 18.35
CA ARG A 11 -15.87 -11.68 19.80
C ARG A 11 -15.41 -10.40 20.51
N GLU A 12 -14.59 -9.59 19.84
CA GLU A 12 -14.07 -8.35 20.39
C GLU A 12 -15.08 -7.21 20.23
N THR A 13 -15.07 -6.28 21.19
CA THR A 13 -15.89 -5.07 21.11
C THR A 13 -15.39 -4.16 19.99
N SER A 14 -16.30 -3.41 19.36
CA SER A 14 -16.00 -2.44 18.30
C SER A 14 -15.57 -3.04 16.95
N VAL A 15 -15.69 -4.36 16.78
CA VAL A 15 -15.60 -5.00 15.45
C VAL A 15 -16.93 -4.82 14.72
N TRP A 16 -16.85 -4.35 13.48
CA TRP A 16 -18.03 -4.11 12.65
C TRP A 16 -18.55 -5.44 12.10
N ALA A 17 -19.86 -5.65 12.23
CA ALA A 17 -20.53 -6.77 11.57
C ALA A 17 -20.51 -6.58 10.05
N SER A 18 -20.33 -7.69 9.33
CA SER A 18 -20.42 -7.79 7.88
C SER A 18 -21.70 -8.51 7.45
N GLU A 19 -21.88 -8.71 6.15
CA GLU A 19 -23.01 -9.47 5.60
C GLU A 19 -23.08 -10.91 6.15
N VAL A 20 -21.95 -11.51 6.52
CA VAL A 20 -21.89 -12.86 7.09
C VAL A 20 -22.65 -12.92 8.42
N GLU A 21 -22.46 -11.91 9.28
CA GLU A 21 -23.12 -11.81 10.58
C GLU A 21 -24.61 -11.56 10.42
N ILE A 22 -24.99 -10.70 9.47
CA ILE A 22 -26.39 -10.41 9.16
C ILE A 22 -27.09 -11.68 8.69
N PHE A 23 -26.45 -12.43 7.81
CA PHE A 23 -26.99 -13.68 7.28
C PHE A 23 -27.12 -14.77 8.36
N ALA A 24 -26.08 -14.94 9.17
CA ALA A 24 -26.11 -15.86 10.31
C ALA A 24 -27.22 -15.48 11.31
N SER A 25 -27.41 -14.18 11.54
CA SER A 25 -28.46 -13.66 12.43
C SER A 25 -29.86 -13.94 11.87
N ALA A 26 -30.08 -13.76 10.56
CA ALA A 26 -31.36 -14.07 9.93
C ALA A 26 -31.75 -15.55 10.10
N HIS A 27 -30.78 -16.45 9.91
CA HIS A 27 -30.99 -17.89 10.14
C HIS A 27 -31.25 -18.19 11.62
N PHE A 28 -30.41 -17.67 12.52
CA PHE A 28 -30.51 -17.91 13.97
C PHE A 28 -31.83 -17.39 14.57
N LEU A 29 -32.22 -16.17 14.20
CA LEU A 29 -33.45 -15.52 14.69
C LEU A 29 -34.71 -16.01 13.99
N ARG A 30 -34.57 -16.83 12.92
CA ARG A 30 -35.69 -17.31 12.09
C ARG A 30 -36.57 -16.15 11.61
N THR A 31 -35.94 -15.08 11.14
CA THR A 31 -36.60 -13.89 10.60
C THR A 31 -35.84 -13.41 9.38
N ASP A 32 -36.57 -12.83 8.42
CA ASP A 32 -35.93 -12.15 7.31
C ASP A 32 -35.33 -10.82 7.79
N ILE A 33 -34.12 -10.51 7.33
CA ILE A 33 -33.50 -9.20 7.54
C ILE A 33 -33.38 -8.51 6.18
N TYR A 34 -34.02 -7.35 6.05
CA TYR A 34 -33.92 -6.51 4.87
C TYR A 34 -32.95 -5.36 5.12
N VAL A 35 -31.98 -5.21 4.22
CA VAL A 35 -30.98 -4.12 4.29
C VAL A 35 -31.23 -3.17 3.12
N TYR A 36 -31.60 -1.93 3.46
CA TYR A 36 -31.68 -0.83 2.52
C TYR A 36 -30.31 -0.14 2.41
N SER A 37 -29.85 0.06 1.18
CA SER A 37 -28.62 0.80 0.90
C SER A 37 -28.84 1.80 -0.24
N HIS A 38 -28.17 2.95 -0.12
CA HIS A 38 -28.13 3.95 -1.18
C HIS A 38 -26.75 3.89 -1.85
N VAL A 39 -26.70 3.35 -3.07
CA VAL A 39 -25.46 3.13 -3.82
C VAL A 39 -25.47 4.01 -5.07
N GLY A 40 -24.70 5.09 -5.04
CA GLY A 40 -24.66 6.06 -6.13
C GLY A 40 -26.00 6.77 -6.29
N SER A 41 -26.73 6.50 -7.38
CA SER A 41 -28.08 7.03 -7.64
C SER A 41 -29.19 6.00 -7.40
N ASN A 42 -28.85 4.81 -6.90
CA ASN A 42 -29.78 3.68 -6.82
C ASN A 42 -30.10 3.31 -5.37
N ASP A 43 -31.39 3.08 -5.13
CA ASP A 43 -31.94 2.55 -3.89
C ASP A 43 -32.07 1.04 -4.00
N VAL A 44 -31.34 0.30 -3.17
CA VAL A 44 -31.30 -1.16 -3.22
C VAL A 44 -31.76 -1.74 -1.89
N TRP A 45 -32.68 -2.69 -1.97
CA TRP A 45 -33.09 -3.53 -0.84
C TRP A 45 -32.56 -4.94 -1.05
N LEU A 46 -31.79 -5.43 -0.08
CA LEU A 46 -31.28 -6.80 -0.06
C LEU A 46 -32.00 -7.59 1.02
N LYS A 47 -32.47 -8.78 0.67
CA LYS A 47 -33.09 -9.72 1.61
C LYS A 47 -32.04 -10.73 2.07
N HIS A 48 -31.89 -10.90 3.38
CA HIS A 48 -31.14 -11.98 4.01
C HIS A 48 -32.13 -12.90 4.72
N SER A 49 -32.12 -14.17 4.34
CA SER A 49 -33.04 -15.17 4.89
C SER A 49 -32.33 -16.47 5.19
N GLY A 50 -32.64 -17.08 6.33
CA GLY A 50 -32.20 -18.44 6.63
C GLY A 50 -32.70 -19.48 5.61
N GLN A 51 -33.80 -19.19 4.91
CA GLN A 51 -34.34 -20.05 3.86
C GLN A 51 -33.40 -20.22 2.65
N PHE A 52 -32.42 -19.34 2.48
CA PHE A 52 -31.43 -19.51 1.40
C PHE A 52 -30.45 -20.66 1.66
N VAL A 53 -30.28 -21.08 2.92
CA VAL A 53 -29.49 -22.28 3.27
C VAL A 53 -30.39 -23.46 3.60
N GLU A 54 -31.50 -23.19 4.30
CA GLU A 54 -32.43 -24.21 4.78
C GLU A 54 -33.84 -23.88 4.28
N PRO A 55 -34.25 -24.35 3.09
CA PRO A 55 -35.51 -23.94 2.45
C PRO A 55 -36.76 -24.21 3.29
N ASN A 56 -36.73 -25.21 4.17
CA ASN A 56 -37.83 -25.59 5.04
C ASN A 56 -37.80 -24.89 6.41
N LEU A 57 -36.88 -23.94 6.61
CA LEU A 57 -36.82 -23.17 7.85
C LEU A 57 -38.11 -22.34 7.99
N ALA A 58 -38.81 -22.55 9.11
CA ALA A 58 -39.94 -21.71 9.47
C ALA A 58 -39.41 -20.31 9.83
N VAL A 59 -39.79 -19.31 9.04
CA VAL A 59 -39.41 -17.91 9.23
C VAL A 59 -40.63 -17.13 9.70
N SER A 60 -40.41 -16.22 10.65
CA SER A 60 -41.40 -15.27 11.15
C SER A 60 -41.98 -14.42 10.02
N GLU A 61 -43.26 -14.09 10.11
CA GLU A 61 -43.91 -13.12 9.23
C GLU A 61 -43.33 -11.70 9.38
N HIS A 62 -42.81 -11.39 10.57
CA HIS A 62 -42.18 -10.10 10.86
C HIS A 62 -40.71 -10.15 10.49
N ALA A 63 -40.25 -9.10 9.82
CA ALA A 63 -38.88 -8.93 9.35
C ALA A 63 -38.19 -7.75 10.04
N ILE A 64 -36.86 -7.83 10.16
CA ILE A 64 -36.03 -6.74 10.65
C ILE A 64 -35.59 -5.90 9.46
N ASN A 65 -35.81 -4.59 9.53
CA ASN A 65 -35.40 -3.68 8.47
C ASN A 65 -34.23 -2.82 8.95
N LEU A 66 -33.14 -2.81 8.19
CA LEU A 66 -31.93 -2.04 8.47
C LEU A 66 -31.64 -1.05 7.34
N GLN A 67 -31.06 0.09 7.68
CA GLN A 67 -30.49 1.04 6.73
C GLN A 67 -28.96 1.01 6.84
N HIS A 68 -28.29 0.66 5.75
CA HIS A 68 -26.84 0.74 5.64
C HIS A 68 -26.42 2.14 5.16
N THR A 69 -25.72 2.88 6.02
CA THR A 69 -25.20 4.22 5.70
C THR A 69 -23.68 4.26 5.80
N HIS A 70 -23.07 5.09 4.94
CA HIS A 70 -21.64 5.40 4.98
C HIS A 70 -20.68 4.20 4.87
N GLY A 71 -21.17 3.06 4.37
CA GLY A 71 -20.37 1.87 4.09
C GLY A 71 -20.08 0.99 5.32
N ASN A 72 -20.44 1.43 6.52
CA ASN A 72 -20.21 0.66 7.74
C ASN A 72 -21.36 0.76 8.76
N HIS A 73 -22.16 1.83 8.76
CA HIS A 73 -23.19 2.05 9.79
C HIS A 73 -24.52 1.39 9.44
N TYR A 74 -25.19 0.82 10.45
CA TYR A 74 -26.50 0.20 10.33
C TYR A 74 -27.48 0.81 11.33
N ASP A 75 -28.60 1.31 10.82
CA ASP A 75 -29.68 1.88 11.61
C ASP A 75 -30.95 1.02 11.49
N ILE A 76 -31.77 0.98 12.54
CA ILE A 76 -33.04 0.23 12.52
C ILE A 76 -34.13 1.08 11.85
N ILE A 77 -34.85 0.48 10.90
CA ILE A 77 -36.03 1.06 10.28
C ILE A 77 -37.28 0.49 10.95
N LEU A 78 -37.96 1.32 11.74
CA LEU A 78 -39.17 0.89 12.46
C LEU A 78 -40.42 0.82 11.59
N ASN A 79 -40.47 1.59 10.50
CA ASN A 79 -41.67 1.66 9.68
C ASN A 79 -41.31 1.87 8.20
N VAL A 80 -41.86 1.02 7.34
CA VAL A 80 -41.68 1.10 5.89
C VAL A 80 -43.01 1.52 5.29
N ILE A 81 -43.12 2.81 4.93
CA ILE A 81 -44.35 3.37 4.37
C ILE A 81 -44.30 3.23 2.86
N SER A 82 -45.35 2.66 2.27
CA SER A 82 -45.45 2.61 0.81
C SER A 82 -45.67 4.02 0.23
N LYS A 83 -45.06 4.33 -0.92
CA LYS A 83 -45.21 5.64 -1.59
C LYS A 83 -46.67 6.06 -1.84
N LYS A 84 -47.60 5.10 -1.86
CA LYS A 84 -49.05 5.31 -2.02
C LYS A 84 -49.72 5.87 -0.75
N GLN A 85 -49.14 5.61 0.42
CA GLN A 85 -49.67 6.03 1.73
C GLN A 85 -49.07 7.35 2.24
N ILE A 86 -48.15 7.95 1.49
CA ILE A 86 -47.49 9.20 1.88
C ILE A 86 -48.36 10.38 1.47
N ASP A 87 -48.80 11.17 2.45
CA ASP A 87 -49.53 12.40 2.21
C ASP A 87 -48.65 13.47 1.51
N ALA A 88 -49.27 14.50 0.95
CA ALA A 88 -48.55 15.53 0.19
C ALA A 88 -47.53 16.30 1.06
N LYS A 89 -47.80 16.47 2.36
CA LYS A 89 -46.91 17.20 3.28
C LYS A 89 -45.65 16.40 3.56
N GLU A 90 -45.78 15.10 3.72
CA GLU A 90 -44.69 14.19 4.02
C GLU A 90 -43.82 13.95 2.78
N LYS A 91 -44.42 13.93 1.57
CA LYS A 91 -43.65 13.97 0.30
C LYS A 91 -42.73 15.18 0.21
N ASP A 92 -43.21 16.36 0.60
CA ASP A 92 -42.40 17.58 0.60
C ASP A 92 -41.27 17.55 1.63
N LYS A 93 -41.52 16.95 2.81
CA LYS A 93 -40.45 16.74 3.81
C LYS A 93 -39.40 15.76 3.33
N ILE A 94 -39.80 14.65 2.71
CA ILE A 94 -38.88 13.67 2.12
C ILE A 94 -38.02 14.34 1.06
N ARG A 95 -38.62 15.08 0.12
CA ARG A 95 -37.90 15.81 -0.93
C ARG A 95 -36.90 16.83 -0.36
N LYS A 96 -37.26 17.52 0.73
CA LYS A 96 -36.34 18.45 1.41
C LYS A 96 -35.19 17.71 2.10
N ARG A 97 -35.45 16.54 2.69
CA ARG A 97 -34.41 15.69 3.30
C ARG A 97 -33.45 15.15 2.24
N GLU A 98 -33.97 14.62 1.14
CA GLU A 98 -33.16 14.11 0.01
C GLU A 98 -32.19 15.17 -0.54
N LYS A 99 -32.67 16.40 -0.73
CA LYS A 99 -31.83 17.54 -1.15
C LYS A 99 -30.68 17.81 -0.17
N ARG A 100 -30.95 17.75 1.15
CA ARG A 100 -29.93 17.97 2.19
C ARG A 100 -28.89 16.84 2.20
N THR A 101 -29.32 15.59 2.04
CA THR A 101 -28.40 14.44 1.98
C THR A 101 -27.49 14.50 0.75
N ASP A 102 -28.01 14.84 -0.43
CA ASP A 102 -27.20 15.02 -1.65
C ASP A 102 -26.18 16.16 -1.47
N GLU A 103 -26.61 17.29 -0.88
CA GLU A 103 -25.71 18.41 -0.59
C GLU A 103 -24.59 18.04 0.40
N ASN A 104 -24.93 17.29 1.45
CA ASN A 104 -23.95 16.77 2.42
C ASN A 104 -22.98 15.78 1.78
N PHE A 105 -23.46 14.89 0.91
CA PHE A 105 -22.60 13.95 0.17
C PHE A 105 -21.61 14.71 -0.72
N ARG A 106 -22.09 15.69 -1.50
CA ARG A 106 -21.23 16.56 -2.32
C ARG A 106 -20.25 17.39 -1.49
N ARG A 107 -20.60 17.74 -0.26
CA ARG A 107 -19.69 18.42 0.67
C ARG A 107 -18.57 17.48 1.13
N LYS A 108 -18.92 16.27 1.56
CA LYS A 108 -17.95 15.23 1.97
C LYS A 108 -17.02 14.86 0.82
N GLU A 109 -17.53 14.72 -0.39
CA GLU A 109 -16.72 14.44 -1.58
C GLU A 109 -15.71 15.58 -1.88
N ARG A 110 -16.13 16.84 -1.67
CA ARG A 110 -15.24 18.01 -1.78
C ARG A 110 -14.15 18.00 -0.70
N GLU A 111 -14.51 17.69 0.54
CA GLU A 111 -13.55 17.56 1.65
C GLU A 111 -12.53 16.44 1.40
N ASP A 112 -12.98 15.28 0.92
CA ASP A 112 -12.10 14.15 0.58
C ASP A 112 -11.15 14.49 -0.58
N LYS A 113 -11.64 15.21 -1.60
CA LYS A 113 -10.80 15.74 -2.70
C LYS A 113 -9.76 16.73 -2.17
N PHE A 114 -10.12 17.59 -1.23
CA PHE A 114 -9.20 18.54 -0.62
C PHE A 114 -8.10 17.82 0.20
N ARG A 115 -8.50 16.85 1.05
CA ARG A 115 -7.55 16.03 1.82
C ARG A 115 -6.58 15.26 0.93
N LYS A 116 -7.06 14.67 -0.18
CA LYS A 116 -6.20 13.97 -1.15
C LYS A 116 -5.15 14.89 -1.77
N ARG A 117 -5.49 16.12 -2.14
CA ARG A 117 -4.52 17.09 -2.67
C ARG A 117 -3.46 17.44 -1.62
N HIS A 118 -3.87 17.64 -0.37
CA HIS A 118 -2.96 18.03 0.71
C HIS A 118 -2.00 16.89 1.09
N CYS A 119 -2.46 15.64 1.15
CA CYS A 119 -1.59 14.48 1.39
C CYS A 119 -0.67 14.16 0.21
N ASN A 120 -1.14 14.31 -1.04
CA ASN A 120 -0.31 14.07 -2.22
C ASN A 120 0.83 15.09 -2.35
N GLY A 121 0.57 16.37 -2.04
CA GLY A 121 1.61 17.41 -2.06
C GLY A 121 2.75 17.12 -1.07
N TYR A 122 2.42 16.60 0.12
CA TYR A 122 3.44 16.20 1.10
C TYR A 122 4.25 14.99 0.63
N ARG A 123 3.59 14.00 0.02
CA ARG A 123 4.22 12.78 -0.50
C ARG A 123 5.13 13.04 -1.70
N GLU A 124 4.79 13.99 -2.56
CA GLU A 124 5.65 14.41 -3.68
C GLU A 124 6.90 15.15 -3.19
N GLN A 125 6.76 16.07 -2.23
CA GLN A 125 7.91 16.74 -1.62
C GLN A 125 8.87 15.76 -0.94
N GLU A 126 8.36 14.71 -0.30
CA GLU A 126 9.18 13.69 0.34
C GLU A 126 9.94 12.84 -0.70
N LYS A 127 9.29 12.46 -1.80
CA LYS A 127 9.96 11.76 -2.92
C LYS A 127 11.08 12.61 -3.53
N GLU A 128 10.84 13.90 -3.72
CA GLU A 128 11.83 14.82 -4.28
C GLU A 128 13.04 14.99 -3.33
N ARG A 129 12.80 15.10 -2.02
CA ARG A 129 13.86 15.12 -1.00
C ARG A 129 14.69 13.84 -0.99
N LYS A 130 14.04 12.67 -1.09
CA LYS A 130 14.73 11.37 -1.17
C LYS A 130 15.56 11.26 -2.45
N SER A 131 15.04 11.70 -3.60
CA SER A 131 15.77 11.73 -4.87
C SER A 131 17.03 12.60 -4.78
N LYS A 132 16.90 13.85 -4.30
CA LYS A 132 18.03 14.77 -4.15
C LYS A 132 19.12 14.23 -3.20
N THR A 133 18.73 13.42 -2.23
CA THR A 133 19.67 12.79 -1.29
C THR A 133 20.44 11.66 -1.97
N MET A 134 19.74 10.78 -2.71
CA MET A 134 20.39 9.71 -3.48
C MET A 134 21.33 10.25 -4.55
N ASP A 135 20.97 11.34 -5.23
CA ASP A 135 21.84 11.95 -6.25
C ASP A 135 23.17 12.42 -5.63
N ARG A 136 23.11 13.08 -4.45
CA ARG A 136 24.31 13.51 -3.72
C ARG A 136 25.18 12.33 -3.24
N GLU A 137 24.56 11.24 -2.82
CA GLU A 137 25.29 10.03 -2.40
C GLU A 137 25.96 9.33 -3.58
N SER A 138 25.27 9.22 -4.72
CA SER A 138 25.82 8.63 -5.94
C SER A 138 27.02 9.45 -6.45
N GLU A 139 26.96 10.78 -6.37
CA GLU A 139 28.06 11.65 -6.77
C GLU A 139 29.28 11.50 -5.84
N LYS A 140 29.05 11.38 -4.52
CA LYS A 140 30.11 11.10 -3.53
C LYS A 140 30.77 9.75 -3.80
N LEU A 141 29.99 8.72 -4.09
CA LEU A 141 30.50 7.37 -4.41
C LEU A 141 31.33 7.39 -5.70
N ALA A 142 30.86 8.06 -6.74
CA ALA A 142 31.59 8.22 -8.00
C ALA A 142 32.94 8.93 -7.80
N LYS A 143 32.97 9.99 -6.97
CA LYS A 143 34.21 10.68 -6.60
C LYS A 143 35.20 9.76 -5.85
N GLN A 144 34.72 8.93 -4.92
CA GLN A 144 35.56 7.96 -4.23
C GLN A 144 36.13 6.89 -5.18
N LEU A 145 35.30 6.35 -6.09
CA LEU A 145 35.73 5.35 -7.06
C LEU A 145 36.80 5.90 -8.00
N LYS A 146 36.64 7.15 -8.46
CA LYS A 146 37.67 7.83 -9.27
C LYS A 146 39.01 7.92 -8.53
N ARG A 147 38.99 8.37 -7.26
CA ARG A 147 40.19 8.45 -6.41
C ARG A 147 40.87 7.08 -6.23
N LYS A 148 40.10 6.04 -5.87
CA LYS A 148 40.63 4.68 -5.74
C LYS A 148 41.24 4.19 -7.05
N SER A 149 40.59 4.41 -8.19
CA SER A 149 41.12 3.99 -9.50
C SER A 149 42.45 4.68 -9.84
N ALA A 150 42.61 5.96 -9.47
CA ALA A 150 43.84 6.70 -9.68
C ALA A 150 44.97 6.17 -8.78
N GLU A 151 44.67 5.86 -7.52
CA GLU A 151 45.61 5.22 -6.59
C GLU A 151 46.07 3.84 -7.08
N TYR A 152 45.15 3.01 -7.58
CA TYR A 152 45.51 1.71 -8.18
C TYR A 152 46.46 1.87 -9.37
N LYS A 153 46.17 2.81 -10.28
CA LYS A 153 47.03 3.10 -11.44
C LYS A 153 48.41 3.63 -11.03
N ALA A 154 48.49 4.44 -9.96
CA ALA A 154 49.76 4.93 -9.44
C ALA A 154 50.60 3.79 -8.85
N LYS A 155 50.00 2.92 -8.03
CA LYS A 155 50.68 1.73 -7.49
C LYS A 155 51.14 0.77 -8.57
N GLU A 156 50.37 0.59 -9.64
CA GLU A 156 50.76 -0.24 -10.77
C GLU A 156 52.00 0.33 -11.50
N LYS A 157 52.04 1.66 -11.70
CA LYS A 157 53.21 2.34 -12.28
C LYS A 157 54.45 2.21 -11.38
N GLU A 158 54.29 2.38 -10.07
CA GLU A 158 55.37 2.24 -9.10
C GLU A 158 55.94 0.82 -9.08
N ASN A 159 55.06 -0.20 -9.09
CA ASN A 159 55.48 -1.60 -9.18
C ASN A 159 56.24 -1.88 -10.49
N LYS A 160 55.77 -1.37 -11.64
CA LYS A 160 56.45 -1.52 -12.93
C LYS A 160 57.83 -0.85 -12.92
N LEU A 161 57.94 0.34 -12.32
CA LEU A 161 59.21 1.04 -12.19
C LEU A 161 60.20 0.23 -11.33
N SER A 162 59.75 -0.26 -10.17
CA SER A 162 60.56 -1.10 -9.28
C SER A 162 61.05 -2.39 -9.96
N THR A 163 60.22 -3.01 -10.81
CA THR A 163 60.66 -4.19 -11.59
C THR A 163 61.73 -3.85 -12.61
N MET A 164 61.59 -2.74 -13.33
CA MET A 164 62.60 -2.31 -14.31
C MET A 164 63.93 -1.97 -13.64
N ASP A 165 63.90 -1.31 -12.48
CA ASP A 165 65.11 -0.99 -11.71
C ASP A 165 65.86 -2.27 -11.31
N ARG A 166 65.14 -3.27 -10.80
CA ARG A 166 65.73 -4.58 -10.44
C ARG A 166 66.30 -5.31 -11.65
N GLU A 167 65.66 -5.23 -12.81
CA GLU A 167 66.15 -5.83 -14.06
C GLU A 167 67.40 -5.12 -14.59
N SER A 168 67.43 -3.79 -14.54
CA SER A 168 68.58 -2.99 -14.93
C SER A 168 69.80 -3.29 -14.05
N GLU A 169 69.59 -3.48 -12.75
CA GLU A 169 70.65 -3.82 -11.80
C GLU A 169 71.20 -5.24 -12.06
N LYS A 170 70.32 -6.20 -12.38
CA LYS A 170 70.72 -7.55 -12.80
C LYS A 170 71.56 -7.52 -14.08
N LEU A 171 71.15 -6.75 -15.08
CA LEU A 171 71.85 -6.63 -16.36
C LEU A 171 73.24 -6.01 -16.18
N SER A 172 73.34 -4.95 -15.36
CA SER A 172 74.61 -4.31 -14.99
C SER A 172 75.57 -5.29 -14.32
N LYS A 173 75.07 -6.11 -13.38
CA LYS A 173 75.87 -7.17 -12.72
C LYS A 173 76.35 -8.23 -13.72
N GLN A 174 75.52 -8.63 -14.69
CA GLN A 174 75.93 -9.58 -15.73
C GLN A 174 77.00 -9.01 -16.66
N LEU A 175 76.88 -7.74 -17.06
CA LEU A 175 77.87 -7.06 -17.91
C LEU A 175 79.23 -6.94 -17.20
N LYS A 176 79.24 -6.59 -15.91
CA LYS A 176 80.46 -6.58 -15.10
C LYS A 176 81.14 -7.94 -15.08
N ARG A 177 80.39 -9.01 -14.77
CA ARG A 177 80.91 -10.40 -14.80
C ARG A 177 81.47 -10.81 -16.17
N LYS A 178 80.80 -10.47 -17.27
CA LYS A 178 81.29 -10.73 -18.64
C LYS A 178 82.58 -9.98 -18.94
N SER A 179 82.68 -8.73 -18.50
CA SER A 179 83.89 -7.92 -18.68
C SER A 179 85.09 -8.47 -17.89
N GLU A 180 84.85 -8.97 -16.68
CA GLU A 180 85.87 -9.61 -15.83
C GLU A 180 86.34 -10.94 -16.43
N LEU A 181 85.41 -11.75 -16.94
CA LEU A 181 85.72 -13.01 -17.61
C LEU A 181 86.57 -12.79 -18.89
N ASN A 182 86.24 -11.77 -19.68
CA ASN A 182 87.02 -11.39 -20.86
C ASN A 182 88.41 -10.86 -20.52
N LYS A 183 88.57 -10.13 -19.40
CA LYS A 183 89.88 -9.72 -18.88
C LYS A 183 90.72 -10.93 -18.42
N SER A 184 90.09 -11.94 -17.83
CA SER A 184 90.79 -13.17 -17.40
C SER A 184 91.22 -14.05 -18.59
N LYS A 185 90.47 -14.07 -19.69
CA LYS A 185 90.81 -14.82 -20.91
C LYS A 185 91.96 -14.21 -21.72
N ARG A 186 92.25 -12.91 -21.55
CA ARG A 186 93.37 -12.22 -22.22
C ARG A 186 94.71 -12.33 -21.47
N LYS A 187 94.73 -12.98 -20.30
CA LYS A 187 95.92 -13.16 -19.44
C LYS A 187 96.45 -14.60 -19.42
N LYS A 188 95.92 -15.48 -20.27
CA LYS A 188 96.46 -16.81 -20.57
C LYS A 188 96.86 -16.82 -22.03
#